data_AF-K1WX67-F1
#
_entry.id   AF-K1WX67-F1
#
_cell.length_a   1.000
_cell.length_b   1.000
_cell.length_c   1.000
_cell.angle_alpha   90.00
_cell.angle_beta   90.00
_cell.angle_gamma   90.00
#
_symmetry.space_group_name_H-M   'P 1'
#
loop_
_entity.id
_entity.type
_entity.pdbx_description
1 polymer ?
#
loop_
_entity_poly.entity_id
_entity_poly.type
_entity_poly.pdbx_seq_one_letter_code
_entity_poly.pdbx_strand_id
1 'polypeptide(L)' 'MSRPKCCRQIGAMPGKTCFQPEGVMSSSFEEVLLTLDEYEAIRLADLEGLYQEQAASRMNISRQTFG' A
#
# COMPACT_ATOMS: atom_id res chain seq x y z
N MET A 1 17.16 20.87 -2.80
CA MET A 1 15.78 21.16 -2.36
C MET A 1 15.01 19.86 -2.29
N SER A 2 14.45 19.50 -1.14
CA SER A 2 13.65 18.28 -0.98
C SER A 2 12.40 18.38 -1.86
N ARG A 3 12.15 17.38 -2.70
CA ARG A 3 10.94 17.34 -3.53
C ARG A 3 9.71 17.43 -2.61
N PRO A 4 8.77 18.37 -2.82
CA PRO A 4 7.58 18.48 -1.98
C PRO A 4 6.84 17.14 -1.97
N LYS A 5 6.45 16.70 -0.77
CA LYS A 5 5.69 15.45 -0.62
C LYS A 5 4.34 15.63 -1.32
N CYS A 6 4.04 14.74 -2.26
CA CYS A 6 2.76 14.74 -2.94
C CYS A 6 1.66 14.32 -1.95
N CYS A 7 0.63 15.15 -1.81
CA CYS A 7 -0.57 14.83 -1.03
C CYS A 7 -1.38 13.75 -1.77
N ARG A 8 -1.13 12.50 -1.41
CA ARG A 8 -1.78 11.31 -1.96
C ARG A 8 -3.06 10.96 -1.19
N GLN A 9 -3.93 10.19 -1.84
CA GLN A 9 -5.21 9.76 -1.31
C GLN A 9 -5.19 8.25 -1.03
N ILE A 10 -5.80 7.86 0.09
CA ILE A 10 -5.96 6.47 0.50
C ILE A 10 -7.46 6.21 0.60
N GLY A 11 -7.96 5.31 -0.25
CA GLY A 11 -9.39 5.03 -0.37
C GLY A 11 -9.93 4.08 0.70
N ALA A 12 -9.06 3.32 1.38
CA ALA A 12 -9.48 2.38 2.41
C ALA A 12 -8.48 2.29 3.58
N MET A 13 -9.01 2.16 4.79
CA MET A 13 -8.22 1.83 5.98
C MET A 13 -8.20 0.31 6.16
N PRO A 14 -7.05 -0.31 6.49
CA PRO A 14 -6.98 -1.75 6.72
C PRO A 14 -7.85 -2.16 7.92
N GLY A 15 -8.79 -3.08 7.70
CA GLY A 15 -9.61 -3.65 8.78
C GLY A 15 -8.87 -4.62 9.69
N LYS A 16 -7.71 -5.11 9.24
CA LYS A 16 -6.75 -5.94 9.99
C LYS A 16 -5.35 -5.44 9.69
N THR A 17 -4.54 -5.25 10.73
CA THR A 17 -3.20 -4.66 10.62
C THR A 17 -2.07 -5.68 10.70
N CYS A 18 -2.39 -6.95 10.99
CA CYS A 18 -1.40 -8.02 11.08
C CYS A 18 -1.97 -9.32 10.50
N PHE A 19 -1.08 -10.06 9.85
CA PHE A 19 -1.31 -11.42 9.40
C PHE A 19 -0.09 -12.25 9.80
N GLN A 20 -0.33 -13.36 10.47
CA GLN A 20 0.74 -14.27 10.88
C GLN A 20 0.25 -15.72 10.82
N PRO A 21 1.16 -16.68 10.55
CA PRO A 21 0.83 -18.10 10.61
C PRO A 21 0.43 -18.54 12.02
N GLU A 22 -0.42 -19.56 12.09
CA GLU A 22 -0.89 -20.11 13.36
C GLU A 22 0.25 -20.81 14.12
N GLY A 23 0.29 -20.64 15.45
CA GLY A 23 1.26 -21.32 16.32
C GLY A 23 2.66 -20.70 16.36
N VAL A 24 2.89 -19.58 15.67
CA VAL A 24 4.19 -18.89 15.65
C VAL A 24 4.14 -17.64 16.54
N MET A 25 5.08 -17.52 17.47
CA MET A 25 5.28 -16.28 18.23
C MET A 25 6.03 -15.26 17.37
N SER A 26 5.51 -14.04 17.28
CA SER A 26 6.02 -12.96 16.41
C SER A 26 7.49 -12.61 16.65
N SER A 27 8.06 -12.98 17.81
CA SER A 27 9.44 -12.69 18.20
C SER A 27 10.53 -13.43 17.41
N SER A 28 10.18 -14.32 16.48
CA SER A 28 11.15 -15.23 15.83
C SER A 28 11.26 -15.08 14.31
N PHE A 29 10.56 -14.12 13.68
CA PHE A 29 10.60 -13.91 12.23
C PHE A 29 10.77 -12.44 11.87
N GLU A 30 11.30 -12.19 10.67
CA GLU A 30 11.29 -10.87 10.06
C GLU A 30 9.86 -10.49 9.68
N GLU A 31 9.38 -9.35 10.18
CA GLU A 31 8.08 -8.80 9.83
C GLU A 31 8.20 -7.90 8.61
N VAL A 32 7.25 -8.00 7.68
CA VAL A 32 7.12 -7.05 6.57
C VAL A 32 6.08 -6.01 6.97
N LEU A 33 6.54 -4.80 7.29
CA LEU A 33 5.67 -3.67 7.58
C LEU A 33 5.22 -3.01 6.28
N LEU A 34 3.91 -3.03 6.03
CA LEU A 34 3.29 -2.29 4.94
C LEU A 34 2.86 -0.90 5.45
N THR A 35 3.34 0.13 4.77
CA THR A 35 2.80 1.48 4.90
C THR A 35 1.38 1.54 4.32
N LEU A 36 0.61 2.57 4.70
CA LEU A 36 -0.73 2.76 4.14
C LEU A 36 -0.68 2.97 2.61
N ASP A 37 0.41 3.55 2.10
CA ASP A 37 0.61 3.74 0.66
C ASP A 37 0.80 2.41 -0.07
N GLU A 38 1.64 1.53 0.47
CA GLU A 38 1.85 0.19 -0.10
C GLU A 38 0.59 -0.66 0.01
N TYR A 39 -0.16 -0.54 1.10
CA TYR A 39 -1.45 -1.18 1.25
C TYR A 39 -2.45 -0.75 0.16
N GLU A 40 -2.61 0.56 -0.06
CA GLU A 40 -3.52 1.08 -1.09
C GLU A 40 -3.06 0.69 -2.51
N ALA A 41 -1.75 0.68 -2.76
CA ALA A 41 -1.20 0.26 -4.04
C ALA A 41 -1.53 -1.20 -4.35
N ILE A 42 -1.29 -2.12 -3.40
CA ILE A 42 -1.63 -3.54 -3.53
C ILE A 42 -3.15 -3.73 -3.68
N ARG A 43 -3.94 -2.97 -2.90
CA ARG A 43 -5.41 -3.01 -2.99
C ARG A 43 -5.91 -2.64 -4.38
N LEU A 44 -5.37 -1.59 -4.98
CA LEU A 44 -5.82 -1.11 -6.30
C LEU A 44 -5.26 -1.96 -7.46
N ALA A 45 -3.99 -2.35 -7.40
CA ALA A 45 -3.34 -3.09 -8.49
C ALA A 45 -3.65 -4.59 -8.44
N ASP A 46 -3.39 -5.25 -7.31
CA ASP A 46 -3.47 -6.71 -7.19
C ASP A 46 -4.89 -7.18 -6.87
N LEU A 47 -5.57 -6.53 -5.92
CA LEU A 47 -6.92 -6.95 -5.50
C LEU A 47 -8.01 -6.46 -6.47
N GLU A 48 -7.99 -5.20 -6.87
CA GLU A 48 -8.97 -4.65 -7.82
C GLU A 48 -8.57 -4.83 -9.30
N GLY A 49 -7.33 -5.24 -9.58
CA GLY A 49 -6.88 -5.51 -10.95
C GLY A 49 -6.74 -4.25 -11.82
N LEU A 50 -6.62 -3.07 -11.23
CA LEU A 50 -6.54 -1.82 -11.98
C LEU A 50 -5.17 -1.67 -12.65
N TYR A 51 -5.18 -1.09 -13.84
CA TYR A 51 -3.93 -0.68 -14.47
C TYR A 51 -3.27 0.45 -13.68
N GLN A 52 -1.94 0.49 -13.65
CA GLN A 52 -1.15 1.44 -12.85
C GLN A 52 -1.59 2.90 -13.03
N GLU A 53 -1.98 3.30 -14.24
CA GLU A 53 -2.45 4.66 -14.52
C GLU A 53 -3.79 4.98 -13.84
N GLN A 54 -4.70 4.00 -13.78
CA GLN A 54 -5.99 4.15 -13.10
C GLN A 54 -5.80 4.17 -11.58
N ALA A 55 -4.93 3.30 -11.06
CA ALA A 55 -4.62 3.25 -9.63
C ALA A 55 -3.90 4.53 -9.15
N ALA A 56 -2.93 5.03 -9.93
CA ALA A 56 -2.27 6.31 -9.66
C ALA A 56 -3.26 7.48 -9.60
N SER A 57 -4.21 7.50 -10.54
CA SER A 57 -5.27 8.51 -10.57
C SER A 57 -6.14 8.48 -9.31
N ARG A 58 -6.46 7.30 -8.79
CA ARG A 58 -7.22 7.16 -7.53
C ARG A 58 -6.44 7.56 -6.28
N MET A 59 -5.12 7.40 -6.31
CA MET A 59 -4.23 7.86 -5.23
C MET A 59 -3.83 9.32 -5.37
N ASN A 60 -4.30 10.03 -6.40
CA ASN A 60 -3.92 11.41 -6.72
C ASN A 60 -2.39 11.60 -6.87
N ILE A 61 -1.73 10.66 -7.55
CA ILE A 61 -0.30 10.68 -7.84
C ILE A 61 -0.02 10.43 -9.32
N SER A 62 1.20 10.74 -9.78
CA SER A 62 1.60 10.39 -11.14
C SER A 62 1.74 8.87 -11.32
N ARG A 63 1.51 8.36 -12.52
CA ARG A 63 1.75 6.95 -12.86
C ARG A 63 3.18 6.52 -12.46
N GLN A 64 4.18 7.36 -12.70
CA GLN A 64 5.57 7.07 -12.33
C GLN A 64 5.81 6.99 -10.82
N THR A 65 4.91 7.52 -9.99
CA THR A 65 5.00 7.40 -8.52
C THR A 65 4.30 6.13 -8.02
N PHE A 66 3.39 5.57 -8.81
CA PHE A 66 2.65 4.36 -8.48
C PHE A 66 3.42 3.09 -8.88
N GLY A 67 4.03 3.11 -10.07
CA GLY A 67 4.79 1.98 -10.63
C GLY A 67 6.23 1.89 -10.15
#